data_AF-A0A954MYT1-F1
#
_entry.id   AF-A0A954MYT1-F1
#
_cell.length_a   1.000
_cell.length_b   1.000
_cell.length_c   1.000
_cell.angle_alpha   90.00
_cell.angle_beta   90.00
_cell.angle_gamma   90.00
#
_symmetry.space_group_name_H-M   'P 1'
#
loop_
_entity.id
_entity.type
_entity.pdbx_description
1 polymer ?
#
loop_
_entity_poly.entity_id
_entity_poly.type
_entity_poly.pdbx_seq_one_letter_code
_entity_poly.pdbx_strand_id
1 'polypeptide(L)'
;MSSWNLNQRALRLTKPLEARQDDLRIALLEIPDGGTIYDFGVHVPGSLEAGLELARICMSGLADIQLQSSDGFQGGWPTVTVRTDHPLPACL
;
A
#
# COMPACT_ATOMS: atom_id res chain seq x y z
N MET A 1 -11.25 24.95 -0.79
CA MET A 1 -10.22 23.89 -1.00
C MET A 1 -10.72 22.64 -0.32
N SER A 2 -10.91 21.53 -1.04
CA SER A 2 -11.32 20.28 -0.41
C SER A 2 -10.22 19.79 0.52
N SER A 3 -10.51 19.60 1.82
CA SER A 3 -9.59 18.92 2.72
C SER A 3 -9.58 17.44 2.36
N TRP A 4 -8.51 16.98 1.74
CA TRP A 4 -8.39 15.58 1.31
C TRP A 4 -8.28 14.60 2.48
N ASN A 5 -7.98 15.10 3.70
CA ASN A 5 -7.80 14.29 4.91
C ASN A 5 -6.92 13.04 4.67
N LEU A 6 -5.79 13.23 3.99
CA LEU A 6 -4.91 12.18 3.46
C LEU A 6 -4.59 11.11 4.51
N ASN A 7 -4.15 11.53 5.69
CA ASN A 7 -3.82 10.62 6.79
C ASN A 7 -5.02 9.77 7.24
N GLN A 8 -6.23 10.33 7.33
CA GLN A 8 -7.42 9.57 7.71
C GLN A 8 -7.81 8.56 6.63
N ARG A 9 -7.56 8.87 5.36
CA ARG A 9 -7.77 7.94 4.25
C ARG A 9 -6.77 6.79 4.32
N ALA A 10 -5.48 7.12 4.44
CA ALA A 10 -4.41 6.14 4.58
C ALA A 10 -4.66 5.21 5.78
N LEU A 11 -5.01 5.76 6.94
CA LEU A 11 -5.33 4.98 8.16
C LEU A 11 -6.52 4.03 7.97
N ARG A 12 -7.53 4.40 7.18
CA ARG A 12 -8.65 3.48 6.89
C ARG A 12 -8.21 2.27 6.06
N LEU A 13 -7.17 2.43 5.23
CA LEU A 13 -6.65 1.35 4.40
C LEU A 13 -5.79 0.35 5.18
N THR A 14 -5.29 0.71 6.37
CA THR A 14 -4.50 -0.23 7.20
C THR A 14 -5.39 -1.22 7.94
N LYS A 15 -6.60 -0.82 8.36
CA LYS A 15 -7.50 -1.67 9.17
C LYS A 15 -7.79 -3.04 8.56
N PRO A 16 -8.11 -3.17 7.25
CA PRO A 16 -8.35 -4.49 6.67
C PRO A 16 -7.10 -5.39 6.67
N LEU A 17 -5.90 -4.81 6.78
CA LEU A 17 -4.65 -5.58 6.77
C LEU A 17 -4.44 -6.35 8.08
N GLU A 18 -4.99 -5.87 9.21
CA GLU A 18 -4.93 -6.57 10.50
C GLU A 18 -5.52 -7.99 10.40
N ALA A 19 -6.66 -8.13 9.71
CA ALA A 19 -7.32 -9.41 9.49
C ALA A 19 -6.65 -10.27 8.40
N ARG A 20 -5.78 -9.68 7.58
CA ARG A 20 -5.15 -10.31 6.41
C ARG A 20 -3.63 -10.45 6.55
N GLN A 21 -3.06 -10.16 7.71
CA GLN A 21 -1.61 -10.03 7.89
C GLN A 21 -0.86 -11.30 7.47
N ASP A 22 -1.42 -12.47 7.78
CA ASP A 22 -0.82 -13.77 7.44
C ASP A 22 -0.84 -14.02 5.92
N ASP A 23 -1.97 -13.75 5.25
CA ASP A 23 -2.12 -13.87 3.79
C ASP A 23 -1.15 -12.93 3.05
N LEU A 24 -1.01 -11.71 3.57
CA LEU A 24 -0.14 -10.68 3.03
C LEU A 24 1.34 -10.93 3.37
N ARG A 25 1.62 -11.84 4.31
CA ARG A 25 2.96 -12.13 4.88
C ARG A 25 3.62 -10.88 5.46
N ILE A 26 2.84 -10.09 6.20
CA ILE A 26 3.27 -8.90 6.94
C ILE A 26 3.20 -9.16 8.45
N ALA A 27 3.87 -8.34 9.25
CA ALA A 27 3.77 -8.40 10.71
C ALA A 27 3.28 -7.08 11.29
N LEU A 28 2.43 -7.15 12.31
CA LEU A 28 2.00 -6.00 13.09
C LEU A 28 2.62 -6.06 14.48
N LEU A 29 3.22 -4.96 14.92
CA LEU A 29 3.81 -4.83 16.25
C LEU A 29 3.23 -3.62 16.96
N GLU A 30 2.61 -3.84 18.12
CA GLU A 30 2.14 -2.76 18.98
C GLU A 30 3.32 -2.09 19.69
N ILE A 31 3.34 -0.76 19.68
CA ILE A 31 4.33 0.03 20.40
C ILE A 31 3.80 0.25 21.82
N PRO A 32 4.60 0.01 22.88
CA PRO A 32 4.17 0.17 24.28
C PRO A 32 3.55 1.55 24.61
N ASP A 33 4.04 2.61 23.98
CA ASP A 33 3.56 4.00 24.18
C ASP A 33 2.51 4.43 23.13
N GLY A 34 1.96 3.47 22.39
CA GLY A 34 0.86 3.65 21.44
C GLY A 34 1.29 3.63 19.98
N GLY A 35 0.38 3.14 19.14
CA GLY A 35 0.57 2.99 17.70
C GLY A 35 1.00 1.58 17.30
N THR A 36 0.86 1.30 16.01
CA THR A 36 1.12 -0.03 15.44
C THR A 36 2.13 0.11 14.32
N ILE A 37 3.21 -0.66 14.40
CA ILE A 37 4.19 -0.81 13.31
C ILE A 37 3.69 -1.90 12.38
N TYR A 38 3.60 -1.58 11.09
CA TYR A 38 3.33 -2.55 10.03
C TYR A 38 4.64 -2.85 9.31
N ASP A 39 5.19 -4.05 9.52
CA ASP A 39 6.37 -4.54 8.82
C ASP A 39 5.95 -5.25 7.52
N PHE A 40 6.26 -4.63 6.38
CA PHE A 40 5.94 -5.15 5.05
C PHE A 40 7.08 -5.98 4.41
N GLY A 41 8.24 -6.11 5.06
CA GLY A 41 9.37 -6.76 4.39
C GLY A 41 10.75 -6.73 5.08
N VAL A 42 10.86 -6.18 6.29
CA VAL A 42 12.14 -6.09 7.02
C VAL A 42 12.45 -7.44 7.69
N HIS A 43 11.54 -7.95 8.50
CA HIS A 43 11.69 -9.24 9.18
C HIS A 43 10.77 -10.33 8.63
N VAL A 44 9.89 -9.97 7.69
CA VAL A 44 8.92 -10.85 7.06
C VAL A 44 9.12 -10.86 5.54
N PRO A 45 8.67 -11.90 4.82
CA PRO A 45 8.87 -11.97 3.38
C PRO A 45 8.11 -10.89 2.58
N GLY A 46 6.97 -10.40 3.09
CA GLY A 46 6.03 -9.58 2.33
C GLY A 46 5.40 -10.35 1.16
N SER A 47 4.62 -9.66 0.33
CA SER A 47 3.99 -10.24 -0.88
C SER A 47 3.75 -9.16 -1.93
N LEU A 48 3.46 -9.57 -3.17
CA LEU A 48 3.08 -8.63 -4.24
C LEU A 48 1.82 -7.85 -3.85
N GLU A 49 0.83 -8.53 -3.28
CA GLU A 49 -0.39 -7.88 -2.81
C GLU A 49 -0.11 -6.93 -1.64
N ALA A 50 0.76 -7.30 -0.69
CA ALA A 50 1.17 -6.39 0.39
C ALA A 50 1.86 -5.13 -0.16
N GLY A 51 2.67 -5.26 -1.21
CA GLY A 51 3.25 -4.11 -1.91
C GLY A 51 2.20 -3.21 -2.56
N LEU A 52 1.16 -3.79 -3.17
CA LEU A 52 0.04 -3.01 -3.73
C LEU A 52 -0.74 -2.27 -2.63
N GLU A 53 -0.99 -2.91 -1.48
CA GLU A 53 -1.66 -2.26 -0.34
C GLU A 53 -0.81 -1.13 0.24
N LEU A 54 0.50 -1.35 0.41
CA LEU A 54 1.42 -0.31 0.85
C LEU A 54 1.43 0.88 -0.12
N ALA A 55 1.47 0.63 -1.42
CA ALA A 55 1.40 1.69 -2.43
C ALA A 55 0.07 2.47 -2.35
N ARG A 56 -1.07 1.78 -2.14
CA ARG A 56 -2.38 2.42 -1.96
C ARG A 56 -2.41 3.29 -0.70
N ILE A 57 -1.79 2.83 0.39
CA ILE A 57 -1.63 3.60 1.65
C ILE A 57 -0.80 4.85 1.39
N CYS A 58 0.36 4.73 0.73
CA CYS A 58 1.23 5.86 0.39
C CYS A 58 0.49 6.93 -0.44
N MET A 59 -0.35 6.50 -1.37
CA MET A 59 -1.17 7.40 -2.20
C MET A 59 -2.50 7.80 -1.55
N SER A 60 -2.70 7.52 -0.26
CA SER A 60 -3.92 7.85 0.50
C SER A 60 -5.22 7.36 -0.16
N GLY A 61 -5.14 6.26 -0.92
CA GLY A 61 -6.26 5.74 -1.71
C GLY A 61 -6.78 6.71 -2.78
N LEU A 62 -5.94 7.61 -3.29
CA LEU A 62 -6.27 8.55 -4.38
C LEU A 62 -5.78 8.06 -5.75
N ALA A 63 -5.30 6.82 -5.83
CA ALA A 63 -4.88 6.18 -7.06
C ALA A 63 -5.42 4.74 -7.16
N ASP A 64 -5.71 4.34 -8.39
CA ASP A 64 -5.92 2.95 -8.77
C ASP A 64 -4.55 2.32 -9.08
N ILE A 65 -4.22 1.25 -8.38
CA ILE A 65 -2.90 0.61 -8.40
C ILE A 65 -3.08 -0.89 -8.62
N GLN A 66 -2.54 -1.39 -9.73
CA GLN A 66 -2.76 -2.77 -10.18
C GLN A 66 -1.45 -3.41 -10.62
N LEU A 67 -1.32 -4.71 -10.37
CA LEU A 67 -0.26 -5.51 -10.96
C LEU A 67 -0.71 -5.96 -12.36
N GLN A 68 0.17 -5.84 -13.33
CA GLN A 68 -0.05 -6.33 -14.70
C GLN A 68 1.10 -7.23 -15.13
N SER A 69 0.76 -8.26 -15.90
CA SER A 69 1.75 -8.99 -16.69
C SER A 69 2.21 -8.09 -17.82
N SER A 70 3.51 -7.97 -18.02
CA SER A 70 4.07 -7.17 -19.10
C SER A 70 4.63 -8.06 -20.18
N ASP A 71 3.97 -8.06 -21.33
CA ASP A 71 4.47 -8.73 -22.55
C ASP A 71 5.49 -7.86 -23.30
N GLY A 72 5.62 -6.59 -22.92
CA GLY A 72 6.39 -5.57 -23.65
C GLY A 72 7.78 -5.26 -23.09
N PHE A 73 8.12 -5.76 -21.90
CA PHE A 73 9.46 -5.57 -21.32
C PHE A 73 10.29 -6.83 -21.53
N GLN A 74 11.53 -6.69 -22.04
CA GLN A 74 12.45 -7.81 -22.18
C GLN A 74 12.71 -8.44 -20.81
N GLY A 75 12.05 -9.57 -20.53
CA GLY A 75 12.14 -10.29 -19.26
C GLY A 75 10.82 -10.70 -18.63
N GLY A 76 9.66 -10.22 -19.14
CA GLY A 76 8.34 -10.67 -18.64
C GLY A 76 8.09 -10.33 -17.17
N TRP A 77 8.77 -9.31 -16.65
CA TRP A 77 8.64 -8.90 -15.26
C TRP A 77 7.24 -8.33 -14.99
N PRO A 78 6.67 -8.56 -13.80
CA PRO A 78 5.43 -7.92 -13.42
C PRO A 78 5.63 -6.40 -13.36
N THR A 79 4.65 -5.65 -13.83
CA THR A 79 4.63 -4.18 -13.79
C THR A 79 3.51 -3.70 -12.88
N VAL A 80 3.67 -2.48 -12.36
CA VAL A 80 2.62 -1.81 -11.57
C VAL A 80 2.06 -0.67 -12.40
N THR A 81 0.76 -0.69 -12.65
CA THR A 81 0.03 0.42 -13.24
C THR A 81 -0.48 1.32 -12.12
N VAL A 82 -0.24 2.63 -12.24
CA VAL A 82 -0.71 3.66 -11.31
C VAL A 82 -1.49 4.70 -12.09
N ARG A 83 -2.73 4.96 -11.68
CA ARG A 83 -3.61 5.97 -12.29
C ARG A 83 -4.27 6.84 -11.22
N THR A 84 -4.18 8.15 -11.36
CA THR A 84 -4.79 9.11 -10.41
C THR A 84 -5.28 10.37 -11.12
N ASP A 85 -6.44 10.88 -10.69
CA ASP A 85 -6.97 12.19 -11.07
C ASP A 85 -6.57 13.29 -10.07
N HIS A 86 -5.77 12.93 -9.05
CA HIS A 86 -5.35 13.80 -7.96
C HIS A 86 -3.83 13.74 -7.78
N PRO A 87 -3.03 14.02 -8.82
CA PRO A 87 -1.59 13.76 -8.82
C PRO A 87 -0.85 14.54 -7.73
N LEU A 88 -1.23 15.80 -7.46
CA LEU A 88 -0.58 16.60 -6.43
C LEU A 88 -0.78 15.99 -5.03
N PRO A 89 -2.01 15.85 -4.49
CA PRO A 89 -2.19 15.30 -3.14
C PRO A 89 -1.94 13.79 -3.02
N ALA A 90 -1.84 13.04 -4.12
CA ALA A 90 -1.56 11.60 -4.09
C ALA A 90 -0.05 11.28 -4.14
N CYS A 91 0.78 12.18 -4.68
CA CYS A 91 2.20 11.92 -4.95
C CYS A 91 3.17 12.84 -4.17
N LEU A 92 2.73 13.99 -3.66
CA LEU A 92 3.57 15.01 -2.99
C LEU A 92 2.94 15.46 -1.66
#